data_AF-A0A7J4PXG3-F1
#
_entry.id   AF-A0A7J4PXG3-F1
#
_cell.length_a   1.000
_cell.length_b   1.000
_cell.length_c   1.000
_cell.angle_alpha   90.00
_cell.angle_beta   90.00
_cell.angle_gamma   90.00
#
_symmetry.space_group_name_H-M   'P 1'
#
loop_
_entity.id
_entity.type
_entity.pdbx_description
1 polymer ?
#
loop_
_entity_poly.entity_id
_entity_poly.type
_entity_poly.pdbx_seq_one_letter_code
_entity_poly.pdbx_strand_id
1 'polypeptide(L)'
;DVISILESDKSELTYEQQLAFQHAQKFEVPKEKAKRIRKALEEFGNVSERSMVKIIEIMPKNNMTLRQILASERKSFSDEEVNKILALTKEK
;
A
#
# COMPACT_ATOMS: atom_id res chain seq x y z
N ASP A 1 3.30 -6.50 -11.82
CA ASP A 1 2.36 -6.76 -10.71
C ASP A 1 2.33 -8.27 -10.48
N VAL A 2 2.09 -8.75 -9.26
CA VAL A 2 2.01 -10.18 -8.94
C VAL A 2 0.91 -10.86 -9.75
N ILE A 3 -0.25 -10.20 -9.91
CA ILE A 3 -1.36 -10.68 -10.75
C ILE A 3 -0.87 -10.93 -12.18
N SER A 4 -0.22 -9.94 -12.81
CA SER A 4 0.30 -10.08 -14.18
C SER A 4 1.35 -11.19 -14.36
N ILE A 5 2.11 -11.49 -13.30
CA ILE A 5 3.10 -12.58 -13.34
C ILE A 5 2.38 -13.93 -13.32
N LEU A 6 1.38 -14.08 -12.45
CA LEU A 6 0.59 -15.31 -12.31
C LEU A 6 -0.31 -15.55 -13.54
N GLU A 7 -0.85 -14.50 -14.16
CA GLU A 7 -1.62 -14.60 -15.41
C GLU A 7 -0.76 -14.94 -16.64
N SER A 8 0.54 -14.62 -16.59
CA SER A 8 1.47 -14.93 -17.69
C SER A 8 1.94 -16.37 -17.70
N ASP A 9 1.71 -17.11 -16.61
CA ASP A 9 1.98 -18.54 -16.55
C ASP A 9 0.91 -19.31 -17.33
N LYS A 10 1.34 -20.08 -18.33
CA LYS A 10 0.44 -20.88 -19.18
C LYS A 10 0.15 -22.26 -18.60
N SER A 11 0.78 -22.59 -17.47
CA SER A 11 0.53 -23.82 -16.72
C SER A 11 -0.58 -23.63 -15.69
N GLU A 12 -1.18 -24.73 -15.23
CA GLU A 12 -2.17 -24.68 -14.16
C GLU A 12 -1.48 -24.27 -12.84
N LEU A 13 -1.97 -23.19 -12.21
CA LEU A 13 -1.43 -22.71 -10.94
C LEU A 13 -1.58 -23.80 -9.86
N THR A 14 -0.56 -23.97 -9.01
CA THR A 14 -0.71 -24.81 -7.82
C THR A 14 -1.76 -24.22 -6.87
N TYR A 15 -2.24 -25.01 -5.92
CA TYR A 15 -3.22 -24.56 -4.93
C TYR A 15 -2.78 -23.27 -4.20
N GLU A 16 -1.50 -23.21 -3.81
CA GLU A 16 -0.89 -22.09 -3.10
C GLU A 16 -0.78 -20.84 -3.99
N GLN A 17 -0.41 -21.04 -5.27
CA GLN A 17 -0.37 -19.96 -6.25
C GLN A 17 -1.77 -19.42 -6.54
N GLN A 18 -2.76 -20.29 -6.66
CA GLN A 18 -4.17 -19.92 -6.83
C GLN A 18 -4.69 -19.13 -5.64
N LEU A 19 -4.35 -19.54 -4.41
CA LEU A 19 -4.72 -18.82 -3.20
C LEU A 19 -4.07 -17.43 -3.13
N ALA A 20 -2.78 -17.34 -3.50
CA ALA A 20 -2.07 -16.06 -3.59
C ALA A 20 -2.67 -15.14 -4.66
N PHE A 21 -3.04 -15.70 -5.81
CA PHE A 21 -3.70 -14.97 -6.90
C PHE A 21 -5.03 -14.36 -6.45
N GLN A 22 -5.89 -15.18 -5.83
CA GLN A 22 -7.18 -14.73 -5.31
C GLN A 22 -7.02 -13.67 -4.22
N HIS A 23 -6.01 -13.80 -3.36
CA HIS A 23 -5.70 -12.79 -2.35
C HIS A 23 -5.25 -11.47 -3.01
N ALA A 24 -4.34 -11.54 -3.99
CA ALA A 24 -3.84 -10.36 -4.70
C ALA A 24 -4.97 -9.62 -5.43
N GLN A 25 -5.86 -10.34 -6.12
CA GLN A 25 -7.04 -9.75 -6.77
C GLN A 25 -8.00 -9.10 -5.76
N LYS A 26 -8.25 -9.75 -4.62
CA LYS A 26 -9.19 -9.25 -3.60
C LYS A 26 -8.75 -7.93 -2.98
N PHE A 27 -7.45 -7.73 -2.83
CA PHE A 27 -6.86 -6.55 -2.19
C PHE A 27 -6.13 -5.65 -3.18
N GLU A 28 -6.44 -5.76 -4.47
CA GLU A 28 -5.82 -4.95 -5.51
C GLU A 28 -6.09 -3.46 -5.27
N VAL A 29 -5.04 -2.66 -5.41
CA VAL A 29 -5.14 -1.20 -5.41
C VAL A 29 -4.99 -0.73 -6.85
N PRO A 30 -5.95 0.03 -7.41
CA PRO A 30 -5.87 0.51 -8.79
C PRO A 30 -4.55 1.23 -9.05
N LYS A 31 -3.85 0.87 -10.14
CA LYS A 31 -2.52 1.39 -10.47
C LYS A 31 -2.42 2.92 -10.41
N GLU A 32 -3.41 3.62 -10.94
CA GLU A 32 -3.43 5.09 -10.93
C GLU A 32 -3.60 5.67 -9.53
N LYS A 33 -4.40 5.01 -8.67
CA LYS A 33 -4.55 5.38 -7.27
C LYS A 33 -3.25 5.17 -6.50
N ALA A 34 -2.60 4.03 -6.70
CA ALA A 34 -1.29 3.74 -6.09
C ALA A 34 -0.23 4.78 -6.50
N LYS A 35 -0.14 5.12 -7.80
CA LYS A 35 0.78 6.17 -8.28
C LYS A 35 0.50 7.53 -7.66
N ARG A 36 -0.78 7.93 -7.56
CA ARG A 36 -1.18 9.21 -6.96
C ARG A 36 -0.78 9.29 -5.49
N ILE A 37 -1.07 8.24 -4.71
CA ILE A 37 -0.69 8.17 -3.29
C ILE A 37 0.83 8.20 -3.16
N ARG A 38 1.56 7.42 -3.97
CA ARG A 38 3.02 7.40 -3.95
C ARG A 38 3.62 8.79 -4.19
N LYS A 39 3.16 9.48 -5.24
CA LYS A 39 3.63 10.83 -5.55
C LYS A 39 3.37 11.82 -4.40
N ALA A 40 2.18 11.77 -3.80
CA ALA A 40 1.86 12.63 -2.66
C ALA A 40 2.74 12.34 -1.42
N LEU A 41 3.11 11.07 -1.19
CA LEU A 41 4.02 10.69 -0.11
C LEU A 41 5.48 11.10 -0.39
N GLU A 42 5.92 10.99 -1.65
CA GLU A 42 7.23 11.48 -2.11
C GLU A 42 7.37 12.99 -1.91
N GLU A 43 6.33 13.76 -2.25
CA GLU A 43 6.26 15.21 -2.02
C GLU A 43 6.29 15.58 -0.52
N PHE A 44 5.82 14.68 0.35
CA PHE A 44 5.89 14.85 1.80
C PHE A 44 7.33 14.75 2.34
N GLY A 45 8.24 14.09 1.61
CA GLY A 45 9.69 14.07 1.85
C GLY A 45 10.19 13.32 3.10
N ASN A 46 9.30 12.93 4.02
CA ASN A 46 9.65 12.34 5.31
C ASN A 46 9.22 10.89 5.48
N VAL A 47 8.65 10.26 4.44
CA VAL A 47 8.21 8.86 4.47
C VAL A 47 9.20 8.01 3.68
N SER A 48 9.77 6.95 4.27
CA SER A 48 10.69 6.08 3.54
C SER A 48 9.95 5.27 2.46
N GLU A 49 10.67 4.84 1.42
CA GLU A 49 10.12 3.97 0.37
C GLU A 49 9.41 2.74 0.95
N ARG A 50 9.99 2.13 1.98
CA ARG A 50 9.41 0.95 2.65
C ARG A 50 8.05 1.26 3.27
N SER A 51 7.91 2.41 3.92
CA SER A 51 6.64 2.83 4.51
C SER A 51 5.64 3.27 3.45
N MET A 52 6.08 3.93 2.37
CA MET A 52 5.22 4.29 1.25
C MET A 52 4.58 3.06 0.62
N VAL A 53 5.36 2.02 0.34
CA VAL A 53 4.86 0.74 -0.18
C VAL A 53 3.83 0.13 0.77
N LYS A 54 4.12 0.07 2.08
CA LYS A 54 3.19 -0.46 3.07
C LYS A 54 1.89 0.34 3.19
N ILE A 55 1.95 1.67 3.11
CA ILE A 55 0.77 2.54 3.16
C ILE A 55 -0.14 2.24 1.97
N ILE A 56 0.45 2.11 0.77
CA ILE A 56 -0.28 1.80 -0.46
C ILE A 56 -0.87 0.39 -0.42
N GLU A 57 -0.12 -0.60 0.06
CA GLU A 57 -0.58 -2.01 0.16
C GLU A 57 -1.69 -2.18 1.19
N ILE A 58 -1.53 -1.60 2.39
CA ILE A 58 -2.44 -1.82 3.52
C ILE A 58 -3.67 -0.90 3.42
N MET A 59 -3.57 0.24 2.74
CA MET A 59 -4.63 1.26 2.66
C MET A 59 -5.26 1.57 4.03
N PRO A 60 -4.47 2.10 5.00
CA PRO A 60 -4.92 2.30 6.36
C PRO A 60 -6.19 3.15 6.42
N LYS A 61 -7.17 2.69 7.21
CA LYS A 61 -8.49 3.34 7.35
C LYS A 61 -8.59 4.20 8.62
N ASN A 62 -7.65 4.02 9.54
CA ASN A 62 -7.62 4.73 10.82
C ASN A 62 -6.18 5.11 11.20
N ASN A 63 -6.08 6.06 12.15
CA ASN A 63 -4.82 6.59 12.65
C ASN A 63 -3.92 5.51 13.29
N MET A 64 -4.52 4.54 14.00
CA MET A 64 -3.77 3.49 14.68
C MET A 64 -2.98 2.63 13.70
N THR A 65 -3.62 2.13 12.63
CA THR A 65 -2.96 1.34 11.59
C THR A 65 -1.87 2.14 10.88
N LEU A 66 -2.12 3.41 10.55
CA LEU A 66 -1.12 4.25 9.91
C LEU A 66 0.10 4.47 10.82
N ARG A 67 -0.12 4.73 12.11
CA ARG A 67 0.97 4.87 13.08
C ARG A 67 1.79 3.60 13.23
N GLN A 68 1.17 2.42 13.17
CA GLN A 68 1.92 1.15 13.19
C GLN A 68 2.85 1.01 11.99
N ILE A 69 2.45 1.47 10.81
CA ILE A 69 3.31 1.47 9.62
C ILE A 69 4.49 2.45 9.83
N LEU A 70 4.18 3.67 10.25
CA LEU A 70 5.15 4.74 10.48
C LEU A 70 6.06 4.50 11.69
N ALA A 71 5.72 3.59 12.60
CA ALA A 71 6.56 3.26 13.75
C ALA A 71 7.93 2.69 13.36
N SER A 72 8.07 2.20 12.12
CA SER A 72 9.36 1.75 11.58
C SER A 72 10.25 2.88 11.04
N GLU A 73 9.73 4.11 10.99
CA GLU A 73 10.50 5.30 10.62
C GLU A 73 11.37 5.77 11.78
N ARG A 74 12.51 6.40 11.45
CA ARG A 74 13.39 7.00 12.45
C ARG A 74 12.84 8.33 13.00
N LYS A 75 11.93 8.96 12.27
CA LYS A 75 11.30 10.23 12.63
C LYS A 75 9.91 9.98 13.19
N SER A 76 9.53 10.79 14.17
CA SER A 76 8.15 10.87 14.64
C SER A 76 7.33 11.77 13.73
N PHE A 77 6.08 11.40 13.49
CA PHE A 77 5.11 12.19 12.73
C PHE A 77 4.15 12.87 13.69
N SER A 78 3.86 14.15 13.45
CA SER A 78 2.84 14.89 14.19
C SER A 78 1.44 14.39 13.85
N ASP A 79 0.47 14.69 14.71
CA ASP A 79 -0.94 14.33 14.46
C ASP A 79 -1.46 14.93 13.16
N GLU A 80 -1.01 16.13 12.81
CA GLU A 80 -1.35 16.81 11.56
C GLU A 80 -0.79 16.07 10.34
N GLU A 81 0.46 15.62 10.41
CA GLU A 81 1.10 14.85 9.33
C GLU A 81 0.41 13.49 9.14
N VAL A 82 0.12 12.79 10.24
CA VAL A 82 -0.58 11.50 10.19
C VAL A 82 -1.98 11.68 9.59
N ASN A 83 -2.71 12.73 9.98
CA ASN A 83 -4.05 13.00 9.42
C ASN A 83 -3.99 13.35 7.92
N LYS A 84 -2.99 14.13 7.47
CA LYS A 84 -2.78 14.42 6.05
C LYS A 84 -2.50 13.15 5.24
N ILE A 85 -1.61 12.29 5.74
CA ILE A 85 -1.29 11.02 5.09
C ILE A 85 -2.53 10.10 5.06
N LEU A 86 -3.27 10.01 6.16
CA LEU A 86 -4.49 9.19 6.24
C LEU A 86 -5.58 9.66 5.28
N ALA A 87 -5.65 10.95 4.96
CA ALA A 87 -6.61 11.47 3.98
C ALA A 87 -6.35 10.90 2.58
N LEU A 88 -5.09 10.67 2.20
CA LEU A 88 -4.70 10.13 0.89
C LEU A 88 -5.26 8.71 0.65
N THR A 89 -5.42 7.92 1.73
CA THR A 89 -5.85 6.52 1.66
C THR A 89 -7.36 6.35 1.86
N LYS A 90 -8.08 7.38 2.33
CA LYS A 90 -9.53 7.36 2.57
C LYS A 90 -10.38 7.62 1.34
N GLU A 91 -9.83 8.24 0.30
CA GLU A 91 -10.55 8.41 -0.96
C GLU A 91 -10.82 7.04 -1.58
N LYS A 92 -12.08 6.77 -1.96
CA LYS A 92 -12.47 5.54 -2.67
C LYS A 92 -11.98 5.58 -4.10
#